data_AF-A0A0D2LPP9-F1
#
_entry.id   AF-A0A0D2LPP9-F1
#
_cell.length_a   1.000
_cell.length_b   1.000
_cell.length_c   1.000
_cell.angle_alpha   90.00
_cell.angle_beta   90.00
_cell.angle_gamma   90.00
#
_symmetry.space_group_name_H-M   'P 1'
#
loop_
_entity.id
_entity.type
_entity.pdbx_description
1 polymer ?
#
loop_
_entity_poly.entity_id
_entity_poly.type
_entity_poly.pdbx_seq_one_letter_code
_entity_poly.pdbx_strand_id
1 'polypeptide(L)'
;TEIFDPLTALAEVDFRFVCSGRVRPIPGHSLRRLLDLGWLTEAEIAAHALPVDYNSLAAHDSRPYYPWRPVFRGPSPEPGENGANPPPYDRRIAAGPAPCDAERRARARQVGPGILAHDRRMAELARDFSRAAREAELLEQMADMFAANAARQKREEAAAAAAAALAASSDPAERRITPEPSRAGPSSQPPLSGTYSPPPHRRTYPASQPHTGSSPFPPRAQAGGARPPPGVGAKGNGKKRLQRVGTQPIDADTDDRPARPAGGRGLARTHTVAQLAV
;
A
#
# COMPACT_ATOMS: atom_id res chain seq x y z
N THR A 1 -16.82 -23.24 15.06
CA THR A 1 -16.35 -23.25 13.66
C THR A 1 -15.45 -22.06 13.48
N GLU A 2 -14.21 -22.29 13.07
CA GLU A 2 -13.28 -21.21 12.75
C GLU A 2 -13.55 -20.75 11.31
N ILE A 3 -13.70 -19.45 11.11
CA ILE A 3 -13.90 -18.87 9.77
C ILE A 3 -12.52 -18.72 9.17
N PHE A 4 -12.26 -19.44 8.07
CA PHE A 4 -11.03 -19.31 7.30
C PHE A 4 -11.29 -18.44 6.08
N ASP A 5 -10.50 -17.37 5.93
CA ASP A 5 -10.45 -16.59 4.71
C ASP A 5 -9.18 -16.95 3.94
N PRO A 6 -9.31 -17.71 2.83
CA PRO A 6 -8.15 -18.20 2.09
C PRO A 6 -7.38 -17.07 1.38
N LEU A 7 -8.03 -15.96 1.03
CA LEU A 7 -7.36 -14.83 0.36
C LEU A 7 -6.49 -14.05 1.35
N THR A 8 -7.00 -13.81 2.55
CA THR A 8 -6.23 -13.17 3.63
C THR A 8 -5.04 -14.05 4.02
N ALA A 9 -5.25 -15.36 4.12
CA ALA A 9 -4.17 -16.31 4.42
C ALA A 9 -3.09 -16.34 3.32
N LEU A 10 -3.48 -16.36 2.05
CA LEU A 10 -2.55 -16.35 0.92
C LEU A 10 -1.73 -15.05 0.88
N ALA A 11 -2.38 -13.90 1.08
CA ALA A 11 -1.69 -12.60 1.14
C ALA A 11 -0.68 -12.53 2.29
N GLU A 12 -0.99 -13.12 3.45
CA GLU A 12 -0.05 -13.23 4.56
C GLU A 12 1.15 -14.11 4.20
N VAL A 13 0.93 -15.28 3.58
CA VAL A 13 2.01 -16.16 3.12
C VAL A 13 2.92 -15.43 2.13
N ASP A 14 2.35 -14.82 1.09
CA ASP A 14 3.11 -14.12 0.05
C ASP A 14 3.98 -13.00 0.65
N PHE A 15 3.38 -12.19 1.53
CA PHE A 15 4.10 -11.15 2.25
C PHE A 15 5.26 -11.73 3.06
N ARG A 16 5.03 -12.84 3.76
CA ARG A 16 6.04 -13.48 4.61
C ARG A 16 7.15 -14.11 3.81
N PHE A 17 6.86 -14.74 2.67
CA PHE A 17 7.85 -15.33 1.77
C PHE A 17 8.79 -14.28 1.16
N VAL A 18 8.30 -13.07 0.92
CA VAL A 18 9.14 -11.95 0.45
C VAL A 18 10.07 -11.42 1.55
N CYS A 19 9.66 -11.48 2.82
CA CYS A 19 10.50 -11.04 3.93
C CYS A 19 11.53 -12.10 4.37
N SER A 20 12.78 -11.93 3.94
CA SER A 20 13.92 -12.68 4.48
C SER A 20 14.19 -12.27 5.95
N GLY A 21 14.46 -13.24 6.83
CA GLY A 21 14.79 -12.97 8.24
C GLY A 21 13.62 -12.65 9.17
N ARG A 22 12.40 -13.08 8.83
CA ARG A 22 11.22 -12.90 9.70
C ARG A 22 11.36 -13.64 11.05
N VAL A 23 11.00 -12.95 12.14
CA VAL A 23 10.96 -13.53 13.50
C VAL A 23 9.65 -14.27 13.77
N ARG A 24 8.54 -13.80 13.19
CA ARG A 24 7.21 -14.40 13.38
C ARG A 24 6.96 -15.46 12.31
N PRO A 25 6.60 -16.70 12.70
CA PRO A 25 6.25 -17.74 11.74
C PRO A 25 4.89 -17.43 11.10
N ILE A 26 4.68 -18.01 9.92
CA ILE A 26 3.36 -18.10 9.31
C ILE A 26 2.49 -19.01 10.22
N PRO A 27 1.24 -18.64 10.51
CA PRO A 27 0.36 -19.48 11.32
C PRO A 27 0.19 -20.87 10.68
N GLY A 28 0.47 -21.94 11.45
CA GLY A 28 0.40 -23.32 10.94
C GLY A 28 -0.98 -23.71 10.40
N HIS A 29 -2.05 -23.16 10.99
CA HIS A 29 -3.41 -23.38 10.50
C HIS A 29 -3.63 -22.80 9.09
N SER A 30 -3.02 -21.65 8.76
CA SER A 30 -3.10 -21.05 7.44
C SER A 30 -2.36 -21.89 6.42
N LEU A 31 -1.12 -22.31 6.73
CA LEU A 31 -0.32 -23.19 5.88
C LEU A 31 -1.02 -24.51 5.59
N ARG A 32 -1.52 -25.18 6.63
CA ARG A 32 -2.24 -26.45 6.50
C ARG A 32 -3.47 -26.32 5.61
N ARG A 33 -4.27 -25.26 5.80
CA ARG A 33 -5.48 -25.04 5.00
C ARG A 33 -5.17 -24.70 3.54
N LEU A 34 -4.14 -23.92 3.28
CA LEU A 34 -3.72 -23.61 1.91
C LEU A 34 -3.18 -24.84 1.18
N LEU A 35 -2.47 -25.74 1.88
CA LEU A 35 -2.08 -27.06 1.38
C LEU A 35 -3.29 -27.94 1.08
N ASP A 36 -4.24 -28.04 2.03
CA ASP A 36 -5.45 -28.85 1.87
C ASP A 36 -6.34 -28.34 0.70
N LEU A 37 -6.32 -27.03 0.42
CA LEU A 37 -7.00 -26.42 -0.73
C LEU A 37 -6.23 -26.56 -2.06
N GLY A 38 -4.95 -26.96 -2.02
CA GLY A 38 -4.07 -27.03 -3.19
C GLY A 38 -3.67 -25.66 -3.76
N TRP A 39 -3.81 -24.59 -2.98
CA TRP A 39 -3.39 -23.24 -3.37
C TRP A 39 -1.89 -23.02 -3.17
N LEU A 40 -1.28 -23.89 -2.38
CA LEU A 40 0.13 -23.88 -2.06
C LEU A 40 0.62 -25.32 -2.15
N THR A 41 1.78 -25.53 -2.77
CA THR A 41 2.37 -26.85 -2.97
C THR A 41 3.48 -27.11 -1.95
N GLU A 42 3.73 -28.38 -1.63
CA GLU A 42 4.84 -28.76 -0.73
C GLU A 42 6.20 -28.26 -1.26
N ALA A 43 6.36 -28.21 -2.58
CA ALA A 43 7.55 -27.69 -3.24
C ALA A 43 7.75 -26.19 -3.00
N GLU A 44 6.67 -25.39 -3.02
CA GLU A 44 6.73 -23.96 -2.70
C GLU A 44 7.07 -23.71 -1.23
N ILE A 45 6.52 -24.52 -0.31
CA ILE A 45 6.91 -24.46 1.10
C ILE A 45 8.40 -24.79 1.23
N ALA A 46 8.89 -25.85 0.59
CA ALA A 46 10.30 -26.23 0.60
C ALA A 46 11.23 -25.13 0.08
N ALA A 47 10.80 -24.38 -0.92
CA ALA A 47 11.60 -23.30 -1.51
C ALA A 47 11.63 -22.01 -0.66
N HIS A 48 10.55 -21.70 0.07
CA HIS A 48 10.35 -20.36 0.66
C HIS A 48 10.13 -20.33 2.18
N ALA A 49 9.73 -21.45 2.78
CA ALA A 49 9.47 -21.51 4.21
C ALA A 49 10.76 -21.56 5.02
N LEU A 50 10.75 -20.87 6.16
CA LEU A 50 11.84 -20.93 7.13
C LEU A 50 11.58 -22.07 8.12
N PRO A 51 12.61 -22.55 8.85
CA PRO A 51 12.43 -23.60 9.86
C PRO A 51 11.35 -23.28 10.92
N VAL A 52 11.15 -22.00 11.24
CA VAL A 52 10.10 -21.54 12.18
C VAL A 52 8.68 -21.80 11.67
N ASP A 53 8.47 -21.77 10.36
CA ASP A 53 7.16 -22.02 9.74
C ASP A 53 6.83 -23.52 9.77
N TYR A 54 7.84 -24.36 9.54
CA TYR A 54 7.71 -25.81 9.70
C TYR A 54 7.35 -26.20 11.14
N ASN A 55 7.98 -25.57 12.13
CA ASN A 55 7.64 -25.80 13.53
C ASN A 55 6.20 -25.38 13.84
N SER A 56 5.74 -24.25 13.29
CA SER A 56 4.37 -23.76 13.42
C SER A 56 3.36 -24.72 12.77
N LEU A 57 3.68 -25.27 11.60
CA LEU A 57 2.88 -26.27 10.88
C LEU A 57 2.81 -27.59 11.67
N ALA A 58 3.94 -28.12 12.14
CA ALA A 58 3.98 -29.33 12.95
C ALA A 58 3.21 -29.17 14.29
N ALA A 59 3.33 -28.01 14.94
CA ALA A 59 2.57 -27.68 16.15
C ALA A 59 1.06 -27.59 15.90
N HIS A 60 0.63 -27.28 14.68
CA HIS A 60 -0.77 -27.34 14.30
C HIS A 60 -1.21 -28.78 14.03
N ASP A 61 -0.42 -29.56 13.29
CA ASP A 61 -0.75 -30.92 12.85
C ASP A 61 -0.75 -31.94 14.00
N SER A 62 0.00 -31.67 15.06
CA SER A 62 0.01 -32.45 16.31
C SER A 62 -1.25 -32.30 17.17
N ARG A 63 -2.17 -31.39 16.83
CA ARG A 63 -3.39 -31.17 17.63
C ARG A 63 -4.38 -32.32 17.44
N PRO A 64 -5.09 -32.76 18.51
CA PRO A 64 -6.14 -33.76 18.40
C PRO A 64 -7.23 -33.26 17.43
N TYR A 65 -7.55 -34.10 16.44
CA TYR A 65 -8.49 -33.89 15.34
C TYR A 65 -9.40 -32.67 15.48
N TYR A 66 -9.03 -31.57 14.81
CA TYR A 66 -9.87 -30.39 14.71
C TYR A 66 -10.66 -30.49 13.40
N PRO A 67 -11.98 -30.79 13.42
CA PRO A 67 -12.75 -30.92 12.20
C PRO A 67 -12.97 -29.53 11.59
N TRP A 68 -12.00 -29.06 10.80
CA TRP A 68 -12.26 -28.03 9.82
C TRP A 68 -12.91 -28.70 8.62
N ARG A 69 -14.11 -28.22 8.27
CA ARG A 69 -14.73 -28.55 6.99
C ARG A 69 -14.53 -27.34 6.09
N PRO A 70 -13.92 -27.50 4.90
CA PRO A 70 -14.00 -26.47 3.88
C PRO A 70 -15.48 -26.16 3.68
N VAL A 71 -15.84 -24.90 3.92
CA VAL A 71 -17.14 -24.40 3.46
C VAL A 71 -16.98 -24.26 1.95
N PHE A 72 -17.07 -25.38 1.25
CA PHE A 72 -17.39 -25.35 -0.16
C PHE A 72 -18.79 -24.72 -0.22
N ARG A 73 -18.82 -23.42 -0.47
CA ARG A 73 -19.99 -22.85 -1.14
C ARG A 73 -20.00 -23.55 -2.49
N GLY A 74 -20.72 -24.67 -2.57
CA GLY A 74 -21.11 -25.19 -3.86
C GLY A 74 -21.73 -24.07 -4.69
N PRO A 75 -21.80 -24.21 -6.03
CA PRO A 75 -22.51 -23.25 -6.86
C PRO A 75 -23.84 -22.97 -6.17
N SER A 76 -24.07 -21.70 -5.83
CA SER A 76 -25.33 -21.27 -5.21
C SER A 76 -26.42 -21.92 -6.05
N PRO A 77 -27.34 -22.70 -5.45
CA PRO A 77 -28.37 -23.36 -6.23
C PRO A 77 -29.03 -22.27 -7.08
N GLU A 78 -28.95 -22.45 -8.40
CA GLU A 78 -29.59 -21.57 -9.35
C GLU A 78 -31.05 -21.41 -8.88
N PRO A 79 -31.56 -20.19 -8.69
CA PRO A 79 -32.90 -19.96 -8.21
C PRO A 79 -33.89 -20.40 -9.30
N GLY A 80 -34.18 -21.71 -9.40
CA GLY A 80 -34.99 -22.20 -10.52
C GLY A 80 -35.44 -23.65 -10.50
N GLU A 81 -34.71 -24.60 -9.92
CA GLU A 81 -35.07 -26.02 -10.09
C GLU A 81 -35.35 -26.73 -8.76
N ASN A 82 -36.58 -27.26 -8.67
CA ASN A 82 -37.12 -28.18 -7.67
C ASN A 82 -37.86 -27.54 -6.47
N GLY A 83 -39.07 -27.06 -6.77
CA GLY A 83 -40.13 -27.00 -5.78
C GLY A 83 -40.55 -28.41 -5.36
N ALA A 84 -40.36 -28.74 -4.08
CA ALA A 84 -41.22 -29.63 -3.27
C ALA A 84 -40.60 -30.01 -1.92
N ASN A 85 -39.29 -29.83 -1.71
CA ASN A 85 -38.67 -30.15 -0.42
C ASN A 85 -37.62 -29.09 -0.05
N PRO A 86 -37.93 -28.12 0.82
CA PRO A 86 -36.91 -27.21 1.32
C PRO A 86 -35.88 -28.04 2.10
N PRO A 87 -34.57 -27.87 1.83
CA PRO A 87 -33.54 -28.58 2.58
C PRO A 87 -33.67 -28.24 4.08
N PRO A 88 -33.37 -29.18 5.00
CA PRO A 88 -33.67 -29.08 6.44
C PRO A 88 -33.00 -27.90 7.16
N TYR A 89 -32.12 -27.16 6.48
CA TYR A 89 -31.47 -25.95 6.98
C TYR A 89 -32.40 -24.72 6.97
N ASP A 90 -33.52 -24.77 6.24
CA ASP A 90 -34.44 -23.63 6.07
C ASP A 90 -35.42 -23.44 7.24
N ARG A 91 -35.54 -24.41 8.16
CA ARG A 91 -36.39 -24.26 9.35
C ARG A 91 -35.87 -23.22 10.36
N ARG A 92 -34.61 -22.76 10.24
CA ARG A 92 -34.10 -21.67 11.08
C ARG A 92 -34.44 -20.27 10.56
N ILE A 93 -34.86 -20.12 9.30
CA ILE A 93 -35.24 -18.83 8.72
C ILE A 93 -36.70 -18.46 9.12
N ALA A 94 -37.52 -19.44 9.47
CA ALA A 94 -38.90 -19.23 9.91
C ALA A 94 -39.05 -18.76 11.38
N ALA A 95 -37.97 -18.70 12.16
CA ALA A 95 -37.99 -18.30 13.57
C ALA A 95 -37.79 -16.79 13.76
N GLY A 96 -38.62 -15.97 13.10
CA GLY A 96 -38.63 -14.50 13.27
C GLY A 96 -37.29 -13.80 12.91
N PRO A 97 -37.24 -12.46 12.91
CA PRO A 97 -35.97 -11.78 12.84
C PRO A 97 -35.18 -12.16 14.09
N ALA A 98 -34.15 -13.00 13.93
CA ALA A 98 -33.21 -13.28 14.99
C ALA A 98 -32.75 -11.93 15.60
N PRO A 99 -32.32 -11.90 16.88
CA PRO A 99 -31.83 -10.69 17.55
C PRO A 99 -30.60 -10.02 16.88
N CYS A 100 -30.28 -10.36 15.63
CA CYS A 100 -29.04 -10.15 14.90
C CYS A 100 -29.05 -9.01 13.86
N ASP A 101 -30.11 -8.20 13.76
CA ASP A 101 -30.22 -7.16 12.72
C ASP A 101 -30.44 -5.74 13.24
N ALA A 102 -31.33 -5.57 14.23
CA ALA A 102 -31.59 -4.27 14.85
C ALA A 102 -30.41 -3.81 15.72
N GLU A 103 -29.84 -4.72 16.53
CA GLU A 103 -28.66 -4.42 17.34
C GLU A 103 -27.41 -4.23 16.47
N ARG A 104 -27.28 -5.00 15.38
CA ARG A 104 -26.22 -4.83 14.38
C ARG A 104 -26.33 -3.46 13.68
N ARG A 105 -27.54 -3.03 13.32
CA ARG A 105 -27.79 -1.67 12.79
C ARG A 105 -27.54 -0.58 13.82
N ALA A 106 -27.85 -0.80 15.09
CA ALA A 106 -27.55 0.14 16.17
C ALA A 106 -26.05 0.30 16.40
N ARG A 107 -25.29 -0.80 16.42
CA ARG A 107 -23.82 -0.78 16.50
C ARG A 107 -23.20 -0.15 15.26
N ALA A 108 -23.69 -0.45 14.06
CA ALA A 108 -23.21 0.19 12.83
C ALA A 108 -23.44 1.71 12.84
N ARG A 109 -24.56 2.19 13.43
CA ARG A 109 -24.82 3.63 13.62
C ARG A 109 -23.91 4.28 14.66
N GLN A 110 -23.48 3.54 15.69
CA GLN A 110 -22.52 4.04 16.68
C GLN A 110 -21.08 4.05 16.16
N VAL A 111 -20.68 3.03 15.40
CA VAL A 111 -19.30 2.87 14.91
C VAL A 111 -19.06 3.64 13.60
N GLY A 112 -20.09 3.78 12.75
CA GLY A 112 -20.00 4.45 11.45
C GLY A 112 -19.43 5.87 11.50
N PRO A 113 -19.88 6.75 12.42
CA PRO A 113 -19.33 8.11 12.53
C PRO A 113 -17.85 8.13 12.94
N GLY A 114 -17.42 7.20 13.80
CA GLY A 114 -16.03 7.09 14.24
C GLY A 114 -15.09 6.63 13.14
N ILE A 115 -15.50 5.63 12.35
CA ILE A 115 -14.73 5.15 11.19
C ILE A 115 -14.64 6.25 10.13
N LEU A 116 -15.75 6.94 9.82
CA LEU A 116 -15.72 8.03 8.84
C LEU A 116 -14.88 9.23 9.29
N ALA A 117 -14.84 9.53 10.59
CA ALA A 117 -13.98 10.58 11.13
C ALA A 117 -12.49 10.18 11.05
N HIS A 118 -12.17 8.92 11.37
CA HIS A 118 -10.83 8.38 11.21
C HIS A 118 -10.37 8.43 9.75
N ASP A 119 -11.21 7.98 8.81
CA ASP A 119 -10.88 7.98 7.39
C ASP A 119 -10.69 9.39 6.82
N ARG A 120 -11.51 10.35 7.25
CA ARG A 120 -11.31 11.77 6.93
C ARG A 120 -9.97 12.29 7.44
N ARG A 121 -9.63 11.98 8.70
CA ARG A 121 -8.35 12.39 9.30
C ARG A 121 -7.16 11.78 8.56
N MET A 122 -7.26 10.51 8.16
CA MET A 122 -6.22 9.84 7.37
C MET A 122 -6.08 10.44 5.97
N ALA A 123 -7.20 10.81 5.34
CA ALA A 123 -7.19 11.49 4.04
C ALA A 123 -6.59 12.90 4.12
N GLU A 124 -6.85 13.64 5.21
CA GLU A 124 -6.23 14.94 5.47
C GLU A 124 -4.72 14.81 5.68
N LEU A 125 -4.28 13.88 6.54
CA LEU A 125 -2.86 13.58 6.73
C LEU A 125 -2.16 13.20 5.42
N ALA A 126 -2.80 12.37 4.59
CA ALA A 126 -2.24 12.00 3.29
C ALA A 126 -2.06 13.20 2.35
N ARG A 127 -2.98 14.18 2.38
CA ARG A 127 -2.87 15.43 1.61
C ARG A 127 -1.74 16.31 2.14
N ASP A 128 -1.58 16.39 3.45
CA ASP A 128 -0.51 17.18 4.08
C ASP A 128 0.87 16.60 3.76
N PHE A 129 1.03 15.27 3.85
CA PHE A 129 2.27 14.61 3.41
C PHE A 129 2.55 14.83 1.93
N SER A 130 1.51 14.79 1.08
CA SER A 130 1.66 15.06 -0.35
C SER A 130 1.98 16.52 -0.67
N ARG A 131 1.62 17.46 0.21
CA ARG A 131 2.01 18.87 0.09
C ARG A 131 3.46 19.06 0.54
N ALA A 132 3.82 18.54 1.70
CA ALA A 132 5.18 18.59 2.23
C ALA A 132 6.20 17.96 1.27
N ALA A 133 5.85 16.84 0.62
CA ALA A 133 6.70 16.22 -0.39
C ALA A 133 6.96 17.12 -1.60
N ARG A 134 5.94 17.82 -2.10
CA ARG A 134 6.09 18.78 -3.21
C ARG A 134 6.90 20.02 -2.82
N GLU A 135 6.73 20.50 -1.60
CA GLU A 135 7.53 21.61 -1.07
C GLU A 135 9.00 21.20 -0.90
N ALA A 136 9.28 19.98 -0.45
CA ALA A 136 10.63 19.45 -0.37
C ALA A 136 11.28 19.31 -1.76
N GLU A 137 10.56 18.80 -2.76
CA GLU A 137 11.03 18.70 -4.14
C GLU A 137 11.34 20.08 -4.73
N LEU A 138 10.49 21.09 -4.47
CA LEU A 138 10.74 22.46 -4.89
C LEU A 138 12.00 23.05 -4.25
N LEU A 139 12.23 22.79 -2.96
CA LEU A 139 13.43 23.24 -2.26
C LEU A 139 14.70 22.57 -2.80
N GLU A 140 14.63 21.29 -3.14
CA GLU A 140 15.73 20.57 -3.79
C GLU A 140 16.06 21.16 -5.16
N GLN A 141 15.05 21.43 -6.00
CA GLN A 141 15.23 22.10 -7.29
C GLN A 141 15.83 23.50 -7.16
N MET A 142 15.43 24.27 -6.13
CA MET A 142 16.02 25.58 -5.85
C MET A 142 17.50 25.45 -5.43
N ALA A 143 17.83 24.47 -4.59
CA ALA A 143 19.20 24.21 -4.15
C ALA A 143 20.11 23.85 -5.34
N ASP A 144 19.63 22.99 -6.24
CA ASP A 144 20.35 22.60 -7.46
C ASP A 144 20.59 23.80 -8.38
N MET A 145 19.58 24.65 -8.55
CA MET A 145 19.72 25.89 -9.33
C MET A 145 20.77 26.83 -8.73
N PHE A 146 20.81 26.99 -7.40
CA PHE A 146 21.84 27.78 -6.74
C PHE A 146 23.23 27.18 -6.89
N ALA A 147 23.36 25.85 -6.76
CA ALA A 147 24.63 25.16 -6.96
C ALA A 147 25.15 25.30 -8.41
N ALA A 148 24.26 25.19 -9.39
CA ALA A 148 24.58 25.39 -10.80
C ALA A 148 25.04 26.82 -11.09
N ASN A 149 24.36 27.83 -10.52
CA ASN A 149 24.73 29.23 -10.66
C ASN A 149 26.09 29.53 -10.01
N ALA A 150 26.36 28.99 -8.81
CA ALA A 150 27.66 29.14 -8.15
C ALA A 150 28.78 28.49 -8.97
N ALA A 151 28.54 27.30 -9.54
CA ALA A 151 29.50 26.63 -10.42
C ALA A 151 29.77 27.44 -11.70
N ARG A 152 28.75 28.10 -12.26
CA ARG A 152 28.90 29.00 -13.41
C ARG A 152 29.73 30.22 -13.07
N GLN A 153 29.44 30.91 -11.97
CA GLN A 153 30.22 32.06 -11.50
C GLN A 153 31.69 31.70 -11.31
N LYS A 154 31.96 30.56 -10.67
CA LYS A 154 33.33 30.08 -10.49
C LYS A 154 34.08 29.82 -11.81
N ARG A 155 33.37 29.34 -12.85
CA ARG A 155 33.95 29.17 -14.19
C ARG A 155 34.23 30.50 -14.88
N GLU A 156 33.32 31.47 -14.74
CA GLU A 156 33.49 32.82 -15.27
C GLU A 156 34.67 33.54 -14.60
N GLU A 157 34.80 33.44 -13.27
CA GLU A 157 35.96 33.95 -12.51
C GLU A 157 37.27 33.29 -12.92
N ALA A 158 37.28 31.95 -13.06
CA ALA A 158 38.46 31.23 -13.52
C ALA A 158 38.87 31.60 -14.95
N ALA A 159 37.88 31.80 -15.84
CA ALA A 159 38.13 32.26 -17.21
C ALA A 159 38.67 33.71 -17.24
N ALA A 160 38.12 34.60 -16.41
CA ALA A 160 38.60 35.97 -16.26
C ALA A 160 40.04 36.01 -15.70
N ALA A 161 40.35 35.18 -14.69
CA ALA A 161 41.69 35.05 -14.14
C ALA A 161 42.69 34.49 -15.17
N ALA A 162 42.29 33.49 -15.96
CA ALA A 162 43.12 32.96 -17.05
C ALA A 162 43.38 34.00 -18.14
N ALA A 163 42.36 34.79 -18.53
CA ALA A 163 42.51 35.89 -19.48
C ALA A 163 43.46 36.99 -18.94
N ALA A 164 43.36 37.33 -17.67
CA ALA A 164 44.26 38.29 -17.02
C ALA A 164 45.72 37.78 -16.97
N ALA A 165 45.92 36.48 -16.67
CA ALA A 165 47.25 35.87 -16.68
C ALA A 165 47.88 35.85 -18.08
N LEU A 166 47.09 35.54 -19.12
CA LEU A 166 47.52 35.63 -20.53
C LEU A 166 47.95 37.07 -20.90
N ALA A 167 47.16 38.07 -20.52
CA ALA A 167 47.49 39.47 -20.77
C ALA A 167 48.78 39.92 -20.05
N ALA A 168 49.02 39.44 -18.82
CA ALA A 168 50.23 39.74 -18.06
C ALA A 168 51.50 39.03 -18.61
N SER A 169 51.34 37.89 -19.29
CA SER A 169 52.45 37.13 -19.89
C SER A 169 52.88 37.61 -21.29
N SER A 170 52.15 38.55 -21.88
CA SER A 170 52.45 39.08 -23.20
C SER A 170 53.53 40.16 -23.12
N ASP A 171 54.77 39.72 -22.88
CA ASP A 171 55.96 40.56 -22.96
C ASP A 171 56.14 41.06 -24.41
N PRO A 172 56.27 42.38 -24.68
CA PRO A 172 56.37 42.91 -26.02
C PRO A 172 57.80 42.74 -26.57
N ALA A 173 58.24 41.51 -26.81
CA ALA A 173 59.55 41.25 -27.41
C ALA A 173 59.51 40.12 -28.45
N GLU A 174 59.94 40.50 -29.65
CA GLU A 174 60.36 39.67 -30.78
C GLU A 174 59.31 38.80 -31.50
N ARG A 175 58.62 39.47 -32.43
CA ARG A 175 58.06 38.86 -33.65
C ARG A 175 59.18 38.20 -34.47
N ARG A 176 59.52 36.94 -34.19
CA ARG A 176 60.27 36.11 -35.14
C ARG A 176 59.30 35.27 -35.95
N ILE A 177 59.11 35.68 -37.20
CA ILE A 177 58.31 34.98 -38.20
C ILE A 177 58.99 33.65 -38.50
N THR A 178 58.41 32.54 -38.06
CA THR A 178 58.71 31.20 -38.58
C THR A 178 57.48 30.64 -39.28
N PRO A 179 57.60 30.19 -40.56
CA PRO A 179 56.50 29.63 -41.31
C PRO A 179 56.12 28.23 -40.79
N GLU A 180 54.81 27.99 -40.73
CA GLU A 180 54.15 26.79 -40.23
C GLU A 180 54.20 25.64 -41.26
N PRO A 181 54.65 24.43 -40.89
CA PRO A 181 54.41 23.24 -41.70
C PRO A 181 53.08 22.59 -41.30
N SER A 182 52.24 22.35 -42.31
CA SER A 182 50.99 21.60 -42.25
C SER A 182 51.08 20.35 -41.37
N ARG A 183 50.20 20.25 -40.37
CA ARG A 183 49.99 19.00 -39.63
C ARG A 183 48.51 18.62 -39.64
N ALA A 184 48.26 17.54 -40.36
CA ALA A 184 47.00 16.81 -40.42
C ALA A 184 46.44 16.55 -39.01
N GLY A 185 45.15 16.88 -38.83
CA GLY A 185 44.41 16.59 -37.62
C GLY A 185 43.94 15.13 -37.55
N PRO A 186 44.04 14.45 -36.40
CA PRO A 186 43.27 13.24 -36.15
C PRO A 186 41.88 13.59 -35.64
N SER A 187 40.87 13.23 -36.45
CA SER A 187 39.46 13.14 -36.06
C SER A 187 39.32 12.21 -34.86
N SER A 188 38.94 12.77 -33.70
CA SER A 188 38.69 12.03 -32.48
C SER A 188 37.17 11.97 -32.25
N GLN A 189 36.52 11.01 -32.91
CA GLN A 189 35.15 10.61 -32.61
C GLN A 189 35.16 9.71 -31.36
N PRO A 190 34.38 10.00 -30.30
CA PRO A 190 34.23 9.09 -29.18
C PRO A 190 33.31 7.91 -29.56
N PRO A 191 33.61 6.66 -29.15
CA PRO A 191 32.71 5.53 -29.37
C PRO A 191 31.49 5.60 -28.43
N LEU A 192 30.31 5.64 -29.02
CA LEU A 192 29.04 5.35 -28.37
C LEU A 192 29.01 3.85 -28.02
N SER A 193 29.23 3.51 -26.76
CA SER A 193 29.09 2.15 -26.23
C SER A 193 28.31 2.19 -24.92
N GLY A 194 27.04 2.57 -25.02
CA GLY A 194 26.05 2.38 -23.95
C GLY A 194 25.21 1.16 -24.27
N THR A 195 25.64 -0.02 -23.80
CA THR A 195 24.79 -1.22 -23.75
C THR A 195 23.63 -0.98 -22.80
N TYR A 196 22.48 -0.64 -23.36
CA TYR A 196 21.21 -0.54 -22.65
C TYR A 196 20.80 -1.95 -22.21
N SER A 197 20.96 -2.26 -20.92
CA SER A 197 20.46 -3.50 -20.34
C SER A 197 18.96 -3.32 -20.05
N PRO A 198 18.06 -4.04 -20.74
CA PRO A 198 16.64 -3.93 -20.46
C PRO A 198 16.33 -4.45 -19.04
N PRO A 199 15.35 -3.84 -18.33
CA PRO A 199 14.96 -4.27 -16.99
C PRO A 199 14.36 -5.69 -17.02
N PRO A 200 14.53 -6.48 -15.94
CA PRO A 200 14.02 -7.84 -15.87
C PRO A 200 12.50 -7.89 -16.04
N HIS A 201 12.06 -8.84 -16.84
CA HIS A 201 10.67 -9.13 -17.16
C HIS A 201 9.79 -9.16 -15.90
N ARG A 202 8.84 -8.22 -15.81
CA ARG A 202 7.73 -8.32 -14.85
C ARG A 202 6.93 -9.56 -15.19
N ARG A 203 6.73 -10.44 -14.21
CA ARG A 203 5.80 -11.58 -14.30
C ARG A 203 4.43 -11.06 -14.75
N THR A 204 4.05 -11.39 -15.97
CA THR A 204 2.70 -11.21 -16.49
C THR A 204 1.82 -12.27 -15.86
N TYR A 205 0.96 -11.85 -14.93
CA TYR A 205 -0.14 -12.69 -14.47
C TYR A 205 -1.08 -12.93 -15.65
N PRO A 206 -1.65 -14.15 -15.82
CA PRO A 206 -2.68 -14.38 -16.80
C PRO A 206 -3.84 -13.42 -16.51
N ALA A 207 -4.14 -12.55 -17.47
CA ALA A 207 -5.28 -11.66 -17.39
C ALA A 207 -6.55 -12.50 -17.17
N SER A 208 -7.34 -12.11 -16.18
CA SER A 208 -8.67 -12.68 -15.93
C SER A 208 -9.42 -12.72 -17.26
N GLN A 209 -9.68 -13.92 -17.77
CA GLN A 209 -10.37 -14.07 -19.05
C GLN A 209 -11.69 -13.29 -18.99
N PRO A 210 -11.97 -12.40 -19.95
CA PRO A 210 -13.27 -11.78 -20.04
C PRO A 210 -14.28 -12.89 -20.28
N HIS A 211 -15.23 -13.03 -19.35
CA HIS A 211 -16.34 -13.96 -19.47
C HIS A 211 -17.24 -13.43 -20.59
N THR A 212 -16.91 -13.75 -21.85
CA THR A 212 -17.83 -13.66 -22.98
C THR A 212 -18.80 -14.85 -22.92
N GLY A 213 -19.51 -14.95 -21.80
CA GLY A 213 -20.70 -15.78 -21.66
C GLY A 213 -21.88 -14.97 -22.16
N SER A 214 -22.08 -14.99 -23.47
CA SER A 214 -23.31 -14.55 -24.13
C SER A 214 -24.50 -15.30 -23.52
N SER A 215 -25.25 -14.62 -22.64
CA SER A 215 -26.50 -15.15 -22.09
C SER A 215 -27.67 -14.64 -22.93
N PRO A 216 -28.43 -15.53 -23.59
CA PRO A 216 -29.61 -15.14 -24.34
C PRO A 216 -30.74 -14.85 -23.35
N PHE A 217 -31.02 -13.58 -23.10
CA PHE A 217 -32.24 -13.17 -22.42
C PHE A 217 -33.45 -13.57 -23.27
N PRO A 218 -34.42 -14.36 -22.76
CA PRO A 218 -35.70 -14.53 -23.43
C PRO A 218 -36.54 -13.25 -23.29
N PRO A 219 -37.44 -12.96 -24.26
CA PRO A 219 -38.25 -11.76 -24.25
C PRO A 219 -39.22 -11.75 -23.07
N ARG A 220 -39.17 -10.67 -22.29
CA ARG A 220 -40.06 -10.39 -21.17
C ARG A 220 -41.49 -10.22 -21.69
N ALA A 221 -42.36 -11.18 -21.39
CA ALA A 221 -43.79 -11.08 -21.61
C ALA A 221 -44.37 -9.87 -20.85
N GLN A 222 -45.06 -8.98 -21.58
CA GLN A 222 -45.86 -7.92 -21.00
C GLN A 222 -47.11 -8.54 -20.37
N ALA A 223 -47.13 -8.67 -19.04
CA ALA A 223 -48.35 -8.90 -18.29
C ALA A 223 -48.79 -7.57 -17.69
N GLY A 224 -49.90 -7.05 -18.20
CA GLY A 224 -50.63 -5.94 -17.60
C GLY A 224 -51.18 -6.34 -16.22
N GLY A 225 -51.19 -5.38 -15.29
CA GLY A 225 -51.69 -5.63 -13.94
C GLY A 225 -51.73 -4.40 -13.06
N ALA A 226 -52.87 -3.72 -13.11
CA ALA A 226 -53.52 -3.02 -12.00
C ALA A 226 -52.74 -1.97 -11.18
N ARG A 227 -53.06 -0.72 -11.49
CA ARG A 227 -52.90 0.49 -10.67
C ARG A 227 -53.82 0.43 -9.44
N PRO A 228 -53.34 0.62 -8.19
CA PRO A 228 -54.23 0.99 -7.09
C PRO A 228 -54.38 2.53 -6.97
N PRO A 229 -55.53 3.03 -6.48
CA PRO A 229 -55.89 4.44 -6.50
C PRO A 229 -55.19 5.29 -5.42
N PRO A 230 -55.12 6.62 -5.60
CA PRO A 230 -54.58 7.55 -4.60
C PRO A 230 -55.64 7.90 -3.56
N GLY A 231 -55.28 7.85 -2.28
CA GLY A 231 -56.20 8.14 -1.19
C GLY A 231 -55.53 8.71 0.07
N VAL A 232 -55.56 10.03 0.16
CA VAL A 232 -55.87 10.85 1.35
C VAL A 232 -54.93 10.76 2.58
N GLY A 233 -54.03 11.75 2.66
CA GLY A 233 -54.08 12.80 3.69
C GLY A 233 -53.67 12.48 5.14
N ALA A 234 -52.54 13.03 5.57
CA ALA A 234 -52.37 13.52 6.94
C ALA A 234 -51.46 14.77 6.96
N LYS A 235 -52.07 15.90 7.32
CA LYS A 235 -51.45 17.17 7.66
C LYS A 235 -50.61 17.01 8.93
N GLY A 236 -49.48 17.72 9.02
CA GLY A 236 -48.70 17.80 10.26
C GLY A 236 -47.58 18.83 10.19
N ASN A 237 -47.94 20.09 10.40
CA ASN A 237 -47.05 21.25 10.54
C ASN A 237 -45.94 21.03 11.58
N GLY A 238 -44.73 21.52 11.29
CA GLY A 238 -43.64 21.52 12.26
C GLY A 238 -42.40 22.29 11.83
N LYS A 239 -42.57 23.56 11.42
CA LYS A 239 -41.46 24.52 11.28
C LYS A 239 -40.72 24.65 12.63
N LYS A 240 -39.53 24.07 12.75
CA LYS A 240 -38.55 24.46 13.77
C LYS A 240 -37.33 25.08 13.11
N ARG A 241 -37.48 26.39 12.93
CA ARG A 241 -36.51 27.48 12.96
C ARG A 241 -35.10 27.05 13.42
N LEU A 242 -34.16 27.06 12.47
CA LEU A 242 -32.72 27.08 12.71
C LEU A 242 -32.38 28.35 13.49
N GLN A 243 -31.99 28.19 14.76
CA GLN A 243 -31.31 29.25 15.50
C GLN A 243 -29.84 29.24 15.10
N ARG A 244 -29.45 30.29 14.40
CA ARG A 244 -28.09 30.73 14.14
C ARG A 244 -27.51 31.20 15.47
N VAL A 245 -26.73 30.36 16.16
CA VAL A 245 -25.94 30.80 17.32
C VAL A 245 -24.63 31.36 16.80
N GLY A 246 -24.39 32.61 17.16
CA GLY A 246 -23.22 33.38 16.81
C GLY A 246 -21.94 32.82 17.42
N THR A 247 -20.90 32.99 16.62
CA THR A 247 -19.49 33.17 16.97
C THR A 247 -19.24 33.69 18.39
N GLN A 248 -18.30 33.05 19.09
CA GLN A 248 -17.44 33.69 20.09
C GLN A 248 -15.98 33.34 19.72
N PRO A 249 -15.07 34.32 19.67
CA PRO A 249 -13.63 34.07 19.57
C PRO A 249 -13.11 33.62 20.94
N ILE A 250 -12.24 32.61 20.97
CA ILE A 250 -11.44 32.31 22.16
C ILE A 250 -10.04 32.84 21.88
N ASP A 251 -9.76 33.95 22.56
CA ASP A 251 -8.43 34.50 22.71
C ASP A 251 -7.54 33.59 23.58
N ALA A 252 -6.28 33.54 23.17
CA ALA A 252 -5.04 33.58 23.96
C ALA A 252 -4.85 32.73 25.22
N ASP A 253 -3.66 32.09 25.22
CA ASP A 253 -2.78 31.83 26.35
C ASP A 253 -3.27 30.94 27.49
N THR A 254 -2.71 29.72 27.59
CA THR A 254 -1.89 29.36 28.75
C THR A 254 -0.96 28.20 28.38
N ASP A 255 0.35 28.47 28.44
CA ASP A 255 1.42 27.48 28.57
C ASP A 255 1.17 26.61 29.81
N ASP A 256 1.07 25.28 29.65
CA ASP A 256 1.32 24.38 30.77
C ASP A 256 1.93 23.06 30.27
N ARG A 257 3.26 23.04 30.34
CA ARG A 257 4.13 21.96 29.89
C ARG A 257 4.65 21.24 31.13
N PRO A 258 4.13 20.07 31.54
CA PRO A 258 4.73 19.33 32.63
C PRO A 258 6.04 18.66 32.17
N ALA A 259 7.03 18.81 33.03
CA ALA A 259 8.43 18.44 32.86
C ALA A 259 8.65 16.96 32.49
N ARG A 260 9.58 16.74 31.56
CA ARG A 260 10.25 15.44 31.38
C ARG A 260 11.07 15.12 32.63
N PRO A 261 10.93 13.93 33.25
CA PRO A 261 11.92 13.47 34.20
C PRO A 261 13.21 13.08 33.46
N ALA A 262 14.29 13.73 33.87
CA ALA A 262 15.65 13.31 33.58
C ALA A 262 16.04 12.14 34.50
N GLY A 263 16.63 11.11 33.90
CA GLY A 263 17.28 9.99 34.61
C GLY A 263 17.52 8.87 33.61
N GLY A 264 18.73 8.45 33.26
CA GLY A 264 20.02 8.66 33.92
C GLY A 264 20.70 7.31 34.02
N ARG A 265 21.78 7.14 33.25
CA ARG A 265 22.95 6.28 33.51
C ARG A 265 22.80 4.77 33.37
N GLY A 266 23.68 4.18 32.57
CA GLY A 266 23.89 2.73 32.52
C GLY A 266 24.90 2.28 31.47
N LEU A 267 26.10 2.86 31.46
CA LEU A 267 27.28 2.31 30.77
C LEU A 267 27.74 1.01 31.46
N ALA A 268 27.82 -0.10 30.72
CA ALA A 268 28.71 -1.23 31.01
C ALA A 268 28.99 -1.96 29.68
N ARG A 269 30.12 -1.67 29.04
CA ARG A 269 31.41 -2.42 29.13
C ARG A 269 31.38 -3.79 28.44
N THR A 270 31.94 -3.80 27.24
CA THR A 270 32.98 -4.74 26.73
C THR A 270 33.11 -6.10 27.42
N HIS A 271 32.90 -7.17 26.65
CA HIS A 271 33.70 -8.39 26.76
C HIS A 271 34.10 -8.87 25.36
N THR A 272 35.31 -8.48 24.96
CA THR A 272 36.18 -9.31 24.14
C THR A 272 36.76 -10.41 25.03
N VAL A 273 36.57 -11.68 24.65
CA VAL A 273 37.46 -12.77 25.09
C VAL A 273 37.75 -13.62 23.86
N ALA A 274 39.04 -13.69 23.57
CA ALA A 274 39.65 -14.55 22.58
C ALA A 274 39.89 -15.95 23.17
N GLN A 275 40.07 -16.91 22.27
CA GLN A 275 40.80 -18.17 22.43
C GLN A 275 40.20 -19.27 23.32
N LEU A 276 39.91 -20.42 22.69
CA LEU A 276 40.67 -21.63 23.02
C LEU A 276 40.82 -22.51 21.78
N ALA A 277 42.05 -22.92 21.52
CA ALA A 277 42.45 -23.93 20.55
C ALA A 277 42.29 -25.33 21.15
N VAL A 278 41.89 -26.31 20.34
CA VAL A 278 42.56 -27.61 20.10
C VAL A 278 42.24 -28.01 18.66
#